data_AF-N9RIN7-F1
#
_entry.id   AF-N9RIN7-F1
#
_cell.length_a   1.000
_cell.length_b   1.000
_cell.length_c   1.000
_cell.angle_alpha   90.00
_cell.angle_beta   90.00
_cell.angle_gamma   90.00
#
_symmetry.space_group_name_H-M   'P 1'
#
loop_
_entity.id
_entity.type
_entity.pdbx_description
1 polymer ?
#
loop_
_entity_poly.entity_id
_entity_poly.type
_entity_poly.pdbx_seq_one_letter_code
_entity_poly.pdbx_strand_id
1 'polypeptide(L)'
;MSSIDDFSVQPLDQRLDVLKKRQRHLMIWFFLSSTLVLVTIASLFFQKELIYRFFDLSMQVQVLDLPYRVQELVPLKQPLDSFFNLLSWVGWLFLKILVSFVGAFFLVSWAKKLKFFQQRFQAWTQRFLAWIIAFILLWSGLSYIQYDWKDETKQAYQQWMSYQNNIVESQIAQDLQQAEISSTEKAYVLAQVALLHQPADRKTANVYMNQLIDAEKNDPLLFKKYDFKAEQLWVMQQQLYGKSITALTQPLDLRAQQAERISQIVNVILCGIVILVLALTAILYMLAKHLKNRRNRISQKLEY
;
A
#
# COMPACT_ATOMS: atom_id res chain seq x y z
N MET A 1 14.74 -61.40 39.92
CA MET A 1 15.56 -60.17 40.02
C MET A 1 16.44 -60.06 38.78
N SER A 2 16.83 -58.83 38.43
CA SER A 2 17.57 -58.38 37.23
C SER A 2 16.70 -58.10 36.00
N SER A 3 16.70 -56.94 35.37
CA SER A 3 17.17 -55.58 35.68
C SER A 3 16.57 -54.74 34.55
N ILE A 4 15.71 -53.78 34.89
CA ILE A 4 15.15 -52.83 33.93
C ILE A 4 16.26 -51.81 33.63
N ASP A 5 17.22 -52.19 32.80
CA ASP A 5 18.29 -51.33 32.31
C ASP A 5 18.40 -51.54 30.81
N ASP A 6 17.57 -50.81 30.04
CA ASP A 6 17.96 -50.35 28.69
C ASP A 6 16.97 -49.35 28.07
N PHE A 7 16.42 -48.44 28.88
CA PHE A 7 15.96 -47.18 28.30
C PHE A 7 17.21 -46.35 28.01
N SER A 8 17.74 -46.47 26.80
CA SER A 8 18.87 -45.68 26.29
C SER A 8 18.57 -44.17 26.44
N VAL A 9 18.94 -43.61 27.58
CA VAL A 9 18.79 -42.19 27.88
C VAL A 9 19.87 -41.47 27.07
N GLN A 10 19.51 -40.94 25.90
CA GLN A 10 20.39 -40.01 25.17
C GLN A 10 21.02 -39.00 26.14
N PRO A 11 22.34 -38.74 26.04
CA PRO A 11 23.05 -37.87 26.97
C PRO A 11 22.33 -36.52 27.09
N LEU A 12 22.23 -36.03 28.31
CA LEU A 12 21.39 -34.88 28.68
C LEU A 12 21.71 -33.63 27.83
N ASP A 13 22.97 -33.49 27.40
CA ASP A 13 23.47 -32.45 26.50
C ASP A 13 22.85 -32.52 25.10
N GLN A 14 22.73 -33.71 24.51
CA GLN A 14 22.05 -33.90 23.22
C GLN A 14 20.57 -33.49 23.31
N ARG A 15 19.90 -33.78 24.45
CA ARG A 15 18.50 -33.39 24.66
C ARG A 15 18.34 -31.88 24.79
N LEU A 16 19.28 -31.20 25.44
CA LEU A 16 19.31 -29.73 25.55
C LEU A 16 19.55 -29.06 24.20
N ASP A 17 20.44 -29.60 23.37
CA ASP A 17 20.70 -29.08 22.03
C ASP A 17 19.52 -29.27 21.07
N VAL A 18 18.83 -30.42 21.14
CA VAL A 18 17.59 -30.65 20.39
C VAL A 18 16.50 -29.65 20.81
N LEU A 19 16.35 -29.38 22.11
CA LEU A 19 15.40 -28.37 22.61
C LEU A 19 15.76 -26.95 22.14
N LYS A 20 17.05 -26.59 22.12
CA LYS A 20 17.55 -25.31 21.62
C LYS A 20 17.31 -25.14 20.12
N LYS A 21 17.52 -26.20 19.33
CA LYS A 21 17.25 -26.20 17.88
C LYS A 21 15.75 -26.04 17.58
N ARG A 22 14.89 -26.78 18.30
CA ARG A 22 13.41 -26.66 18.18
C ARG A 22 12.91 -25.28 18.58
N GLN A 23 13.43 -24.71 19.67
CA GLN A 23 13.11 -23.33 20.07
C GLN A 23 13.51 -22.32 18.98
N ARG A 24 14.70 -22.49 18.37
CA ARG A 24 15.16 -21.61 17.30
C ARG A 24 14.27 -21.70 16.05
N HIS A 25 13.89 -22.91 15.63
CA HIS A 25 12.95 -23.10 14.52
C HIS A 25 11.60 -22.44 14.81
N LEU A 26 11.03 -22.64 16.01
CA LEU A 26 9.76 -22.02 16.39
C LEU A 26 9.84 -20.50 16.42
N MET A 27 10.95 -19.91 16.88
CA MET A 27 11.14 -18.46 16.79
C MET A 27 11.22 -17.97 15.35
N ILE A 28 11.87 -18.70 14.44
CA ILE A 28 11.90 -18.34 13.01
C ILE A 28 10.49 -18.36 12.42
N TRP A 29 9.71 -19.42 12.69
CA TRP A 29 8.31 -19.50 12.26
C TRP A 29 7.44 -18.40 12.86
N PHE A 30 7.65 -18.04 14.13
CA PHE A 30 6.97 -16.92 14.78
C PHE A 30 7.29 -15.58 14.11
N PHE A 31 8.57 -15.32 13.80
CA PHE A 31 8.94 -14.10 13.10
C PHE A 31 8.34 -14.06 11.70
N LEU A 32 8.36 -15.18 10.97
CA LEU A 32 7.76 -15.28 9.64
C LEU A 32 6.24 -15.06 9.67
N SER A 33 5.54 -15.67 10.62
CA SER A 33 4.09 -15.50 10.76
C SER A 33 3.73 -14.07 11.17
N SER A 34 4.54 -13.44 12.03
CA SER A 34 4.37 -12.03 12.40
C SER A 34 4.54 -11.08 11.21
N THR A 35 5.54 -11.32 10.35
CA THR A 35 5.67 -10.56 9.08
C THR A 35 4.44 -10.75 8.19
N LEU A 36 3.91 -11.97 8.12
CA LEU A 36 2.71 -12.27 7.34
C LEU A 36 1.46 -11.56 7.89
N VAL A 37 1.32 -11.43 9.21
CA VAL A 37 0.26 -10.59 9.82
C VAL A 37 0.38 -9.14 9.35
N LEU A 38 1.58 -8.55 9.42
CA LEU A 38 1.79 -7.16 9.00
C LEU A 38 1.46 -6.93 7.52
N VAL A 39 1.86 -7.85 6.64
CA VAL A 39 1.53 -7.80 5.22
C VAL A 39 0.02 -7.92 5.02
N THR A 40 -0.65 -8.84 5.71
CA THR A 40 -2.10 -9.05 5.57
C THR A 40 -2.89 -7.83 6.06
N ILE A 41 -2.44 -7.19 7.15
CA ILE A 41 -3.03 -5.94 7.65
C ILE A 41 -2.81 -4.82 6.64
N ALA A 42 -1.63 -4.68 6.05
CA ALA A 42 -1.40 -3.70 4.99
C ALA A 42 -2.34 -3.96 3.80
N SER A 43 -2.49 -5.22 3.37
CA SER A 43 -3.43 -5.60 2.30
C SER A 43 -4.88 -5.23 2.60
N LEU A 44 -5.34 -5.28 3.86
CA LEU A 44 -6.70 -4.86 4.23
C LEU A 44 -6.99 -3.39 3.88
N PHE A 45 -5.98 -2.52 3.98
CA PHE A 45 -6.14 -1.10 3.63
C PHE A 45 -6.17 -0.88 2.11
N PHE A 46 -5.40 -1.63 1.33
CA PHE A 46 -5.27 -1.42 -0.12
C PHE A 46 -6.23 -2.25 -0.97
N GLN A 47 -6.83 -3.33 -0.42
CA GLN A 47 -7.69 -4.24 -1.18
C GLN A 47 -8.80 -3.53 -1.93
N LYS A 48 -9.41 -2.50 -1.33
CA LYS A 48 -10.59 -1.83 -1.89
C LYS A 48 -10.21 -1.08 -3.16
N GLU A 49 -9.15 -0.28 -3.09
CA GLU A 49 -8.62 0.45 -4.24
C GLU A 49 -8.13 -0.51 -5.34
N LEU A 50 -7.50 -1.64 -4.98
CA LEU A 50 -7.06 -2.64 -5.94
C LEU A 50 -8.23 -3.33 -6.65
N ILE A 51 -9.30 -3.67 -5.93
CA ILE A 51 -10.49 -4.31 -6.51
C ILE A 51 -11.22 -3.33 -7.41
N TYR A 52 -11.42 -2.08 -6.98
CA TYR A 52 -12.03 -1.06 -7.83
C TYR A 52 -11.25 -0.88 -9.14
N ARG A 53 -9.92 -0.80 -9.06
CA ARG A 53 -9.08 -0.66 -10.25
C ARG A 53 -9.02 -1.90 -11.13
N PHE A 54 -9.23 -3.09 -10.56
CA PHE A 54 -9.42 -4.29 -11.37
C PHE A 54 -10.67 -4.21 -12.25
N PHE A 55 -11.70 -3.49 -11.79
CA PHE A 55 -12.91 -3.16 -12.56
C PHE A 55 -12.78 -1.88 -13.39
N ASP A 56 -11.55 -1.35 -13.53
CA ASP A 56 -11.25 -0.08 -14.20
C ASP A 56 -11.94 1.14 -13.56
N LEU A 57 -12.29 1.04 -12.28
CA LEU A 57 -12.88 2.12 -11.49
C LEU A 57 -11.86 2.67 -10.49
N SER A 58 -11.97 3.95 -10.13
CA SER A 58 -11.22 4.50 -9.00
C SER A 58 -12.19 5.00 -7.93
N MET A 59 -11.75 5.00 -6.67
CA MET A 59 -12.56 5.56 -5.57
C MET A 59 -12.56 7.09 -5.59
N GLN A 60 -11.54 7.69 -6.21
CA GLN A 60 -11.30 9.13 -6.24
C GLN A 60 -10.63 9.55 -7.55
N VAL A 61 -10.84 10.80 -7.97
CA VAL A 61 -10.04 11.41 -9.03
C VAL A 61 -8.62 11.54 -8.48
N GLN A 62 -7.68 10.81 -9.07
CA GLN A 62 -6.29 10.74 -8.60
C GLN A 62 -5.30 11.28 -9.64
N VAL A 63 -5.70 11.33 -10.91
CA VAL A 63 -4.88 11.82 -12.01
C VAL A 63 -5.76 12.66 -12.91
N LEU A 64 -5.16 13.73 -13.46
CA LEU A 64 -5.78 14.57 -14.45
C LEU A 64 -5.86 13.82 -15.79
N ASP A 65 -7.07 13.51 -16.23
CA ASP A 65 -7.33 12.96 -17.55
C ASP A 65 -7.56 14.09 -18.55
N LEU A 66 -6.77 14.10 -19.62
CA LEU A 66 -6.78 15.17 -20.61
C LEU A 66 -7.38 14.67 -21.93
N PRO A 67 -8.48 15.29 -22.40
CA PRO A 67 -9.03 15.03 -23.73
C PRO A 67 -7.96 15.21 -24.80
N TYR A 68 -8.07 14.49 -25.92
CA TYR A 68 -7.06 14.46 -26.98
C TYR A 68 -6.57 15.87 -27.39
N ARG A 69 -7.49 16.84 -27.53
CA ARG A 69 -7.18 18.23 -27.92
C ARG A 69 -6.45 19.03 -26.84
N VAL A 70 -6.54 18.63 -25.58
CA VAL A 70 -5.87 19.29 -24.45
C VAL A 70 -4.47 18.72 -24.24
N GLN A 71 -4.16 17.52 -24.76
CA GLN A 71 -2.86 16.89 -24.58
C GLN A 71 -1.70 17.67 -25.22
N GLU A 72 -1.99 18.49 -26.23
CA GLU A 72 -1.00 19.36 -26.89
C GLU A 72 -0.58 20.56 -26.03
N LEU A 73 -1.39 20.93 -25.03
CA LEU A 73 -1.11 22.02 -24.09
C LEU A 73 -0.20 21.59 -22.92
N VAL A 74 0.19 20.32 -22.89
CA VAL A 74 0.86 19.74 -21.72
C VAL A 74 2.37 19.94 -21.84
N PRO A 75 3.01 20.56 -20.83
CA PRO A 75 4.46 20.77 -20.85
C PRO A 75 5.29 19.47 -20.71
N LEU A 76 4.71 18.35 -20.24
CA LEU A 76 5.39 17.05 -20.12
C LEU A 76 4.49 15.86 -20.53
N LYS A 77 5.04 14.91 -21.30
CA LYS A 77 4.34 13.66 -21.73
C LYS A 77 3.62 12.98 -20.57
N GLN A 78 2.43 12.43 -20.86
CA GLN A 78 1.50 11.86 -19.87
C GLN A 78 2.19 10.88 -18.91
N PRO A 79 1.96 11.00 -17.59
CA PRO A 79 2.38 9.97 -16.64
C PRO A 79 1.50 8.74 -16.88
N LEU A 80 2.08 7.74 -17.55
CA LEU A 80 1.45 6.47 -17.86
C LEU A 80 0.96 5.76 -16.58
N ASP A 81 -0.29 5.31 -16.69
CA ASP A 81 -0.98 4.26 -15.95
C ASP A 81 -0.88 4.26 -14.42
N SER A 82 -1.88 4.91 -13.83
CA SER A 82 -2.18 4.88 -12.40
C SER A 82 -2.12 3.48 -11.78
N PHE A 83 -2.62 2.44 -12.47
CA PHE A 83 -2.61 1.06 -11.98
C PHE A 83 -1.19 0.57 -11.69
N PHE A 84 -0.27 0.76 -12.64
CA PHE A 84 1.12 0.39 -12.47
C PHE A 84 1.82 1.26 -11.43
N ASN A 85 1.42 2.52 -11.26
CA ASN A 85 1.96 3.37 -10.21
C ASN A 85 1.52 2.91 -8.79
N LEU A 86 0.26 2.50 -8.59
CA LEU A 86 -0.17 1.91 -7.32
C LEU A 86 0.44 0.53 -7.09
N LEU A 87 0.50 -0.31 -8.14
CA LEU A 87 1.12 -1.63 -8.04
C LEU A 87 2.62 -1.52 -7.74
N SER A 88 3.29 -0.54 -8.34
CA SER A 88 4.67 -0.16 -8.03
C SER A 88 4.78 0.31 -6.59
N TRP A 89 3.87 1.15 -6.10
CA TRP A 89 3.88 1.61 -4.71
C TRP A 89 3.67 0.46 -3.70
N VAL A 90 2.71 -0.43 -3.96
CA VAL A 90 2.48 -1.65 -3.15
C VAL A 90 3.69 -2.58 -3.23
N GLY A 91 4.26 -2.77 -4.43
CA GLY A 91 5.47 -3.55 -4.65
C GLY A 91 6.67 -2.96 -3.89
N TRP A 92 6.81 -1.64 -3.88
CA TRP A 92 7.84 -0.93 -3.12
C TRP A 92 7.65 -1.09 -1.62
N LEU A 93 6.43 -1.00 -1.10
CA LEU A 93 6.18 -1.28 0.32
C LEU A 93 6.49 -2.73 0.68
N PHE A 94 6.07 -3.69 -0.14
CA PHE A 94 6.34 -5.10 0.08
C PHE A 94 7.85 -5.38 0.06
N LEU A 95 8.56 -4.82 -0.92
CA LEU A 95 10.01 -4.89 -1.03
C LEU A 95 10.69 -4.25 0.19
N LYS A 96 10.24 -3.07 0.65
CA LYS A 96 10.75 -2.40 1.86
C LYS A 96 10.60 -3.27 3.10
N ILE A 97 9.42 -3.86 3.30
CA ILE A 97 9.17 -4.73 4.46
C ILE A 97 10.09 -5.95 4.39
N LEU A 98 10.17 -6.64 3.23
CA LEU A 98 11.02 -7.81 3.07
C LEU A 98 12.51 -7.48 3.24
N VAL A 99 13.02 -6.47 2.53
CA VAL A 99 14.43 -6.10 2.53
C VAL A 99 14.85 -5.56 3.89
N SER A 100 14.06 -4.67 4.50
CA SER A 100 14.42 -4.13 5.82
C SER A 100 14.32 -5.19 6.91
N PHE A 101 13.30 -6.05 6.88
CA PHE A 101 13.13 -7.09 7.89
C PHE A 101 14.18 -8.21 7.77
N VAL A 102 14.30 -8.82 6.58
CA VAL A 102 15.26 -9.92 6.33
C VAL A 102 16.70 -9.38 6.33
N GLY A 103 16.93 -8.23 5.71
CA GLY A 103 18.23 -7.58 5.65
C GLY A 103 18.74 -7.18 7.03
N ALA A 104 17.89 -6.70 7.95
CA ALA A 104 18.31 -6.41 9.31
C ALA A 104 18.79 -7.66 10.06
N PHE A 105 18.19 -8.83 9.84
CA PHE A 105 18.68 -10.09 10.40
C PHE A 105 20.06 -10.47 9.84
N PHE A 106 20.26 -10.33 8.53
CA PHE A 106 21.56 -10.60 7.90
C PHE A 106 22.63 -9.61 8.37
N LEU A 107 22.33 -8.31 8.43
CA LEU A 107 23.23 -7.27 8.90
C LEU A 107 23.67 -7.51 10.35
N VAL A 108 22.74 -7.82 11.25
CA VAL A 108 23.07 -8.15 12.64
C VAL A 108 23.88 -9.45 12.74
N SER A 109 23.58 -10.44 11.89
CA SER A 109 24.35 -11.70 11.84
C SER A 109 25.77 -11.49 11.30
N TRP A 110 25.95 -10.61 10.32
CA TRP A 110 27.24 -10.26 9.76
C TRP A 110 28.06 -9.38 10.71
N ALA A 111 27.42 -8.39 11.35
CA ALA A 111 28.06 -7.54 12.35
C ALA A 111 28.65 -8.34 13.52
N LYS A 112 28.04 -9.47 13.90
CA LYS A 112 28.60 -10.41 14.90
C LYS A 112 29.90 -11.09 14.48
N LYS A 113 30.36 -10.99 13.23
CA LYS A 113 31.68 -11.46 12.80
C LYS A 113 32.79 -10.45 13.10
N LEU A 114 32.45 -9.18 13.32
CA LEU A 114 33.42 -8.14 13.65
C LEU A 114 33.72 -8.15 15.15
N LYS A 115 35.01 -8.18 15.52
CA LYS A 115 35.47 -8.26 16.92
C LYS A 115 34.85 -7.17 17.81
N PHE A 116 34.68 -5.96 17.28
CA PHE A 116 34.07 -4.82 17.98
C PHE A 116 32.62 -5.09 18.44
N PHE A 117 31.81 -5.68 17.56
CA PHE A 117 30.40 -5.92 17.82
C PHE A 117 30.16 -7.23 18.60
N GLN A 118 31.11 -8.18 18.58
CA GLN A 118 31.03 -9.38 19.43
C GLN A 118 31.02 -9.05 20.92
N GLN A 119 31.88 -8.14 21.37
CA GLN A 119 31.93 -7.71 22.78
C GLN A 119 30.68 -6.91 23.19
N ARG A 120 30.15 -6.07 22.30
CA ARG A 120 28.95 -5.25 22.56
C ARG A 120 27.62 -5.96 22.30
N PHE A 121 27.58 -7.16 21.70
CA PHE A 121 26.36 -7.95 21.51
C PHE A 121 26.22 -9.09 22.52
N GLN A 122 26.60 -8.89 23.78
CA GLN A 122 26.38 -9.87 24.83
C GLN A 122 24.92 -9.91 25.30
N ALA A 123 24.31 -8.74 25.52
CA ALA A 123 22.93 -8.65 26.00
C ALA A 123 21.89 -8.85 24.87
N TRP A 124 20.79 -9.54 25.20
CA TRP A 124 19.67 -9.71 24.27
C TRP A 124 19.05 -8.37 23.84
N THR A 125 18.99 -7.40 24.75
CA THR A 125 18.49 -6.04 24.51
C THR A 125 19.33 -5.27 23.48
N GLN A 126 20.66 -5.37 23.53
CA GLN A 126 21.56 -4.70 22.57
C GLN A 126 21.45 -5.28 21.16
N ARG A 127 21.24 -6.60 21.05
CA ARG A 127 20.99 -7.27 19.76
C ARG A 127 19.67 -6.80 19.14
N PHE A 128 18.65 -6.62 19.97
CA PHE A 128 17.36 -6.10 19.53
C PHE A 128 17.45 -4.64 19.10
N LEU A 129 18.16 -3.80 19.86
CA LEU A 129 18.38 -2.39 19.50
C LEU A 129 19.13 -2.25 18.18
N ALA A 130 20.20 -3.03 17.97
CA ALA A 130 20.92 -2.98 16.69
C ALA A 130 20.10 -3.52 15.51
N TRP A 131 19.20 -4.48 15.76
CA TRP A 131 18.27 -4.92 14.74
C TRP A 131 17.30 -3.81 14.34
N ILE A 132 16.77 -3.05 15.31
CA ILE A 132 15.94 -1.87 15.03
C ILE A 132 16.72 -0.81 14.24
N ILE A 133 17.95 -0.52 14.64
CA ILE A 133 18.79 0.47 13.93
C ILE A 133 19.05 0.01 12.49
N ALA A 134 19.39 -1.26 12.27
CA ALA A 134 19.59 -1.82 10.95
C ALA A 134 18.31 -1.78 10.10
N PHE A 135 17.17 -2.06 10.71
CA PHE A 135 15.86 -1.95 10.06
C PHE A 135 15.57 -0.52 9.62
N ILE A 136 15.79 0.47 10.50
CA ILE A 136 15.58 1.89 10.19
C ILE A 136 16.52 2.35 9.08
N LEU A 137 17.80 1.96 9.11
CA LEU A 137 18.77 2.32 8.08
C LEU A 137 18.40 1.75 6.71
N LEU A 138 18.01 0.47 6.65
CA LEU A 138 17.56 -0.16 5.40
C LEU A 138 16.28 0.46 4.88
N TRP A 139 15.32 0.74 5.77
CA TRP A 139 14.07 1.40 5.42
C TRP A 139 14.29 2.82 4.89
N SER A 140 15.16 3.58 5.55
CA SER A 140 15.54 4.93 5.14
C SER A 140 16.28 4.92 3.79
N GLY A 141 17.24 4.03 3.60
CA GLY A 141 17.98 3.87 2.35
C GLY A 141 17.05 3.50 1.18
N LEU A 142 16.14 2.54 1.35
CA LEU A 142 15.16 2.22 0.32
C LEU A 142 14.16 3.35 0.08
N SER A 143 13.86 4.16 1.11
CA SER A 143 12.98 5.32 0.96
C SER A 143 13.65 6.44 0.17
N TYR A 144 14.96 6.62 0.33
CA TYR A 144 15.74 7.53 -0.49
C TYR A 144 15.76 7.10 -1.96
N ILE A 145 16.03 5.81 -2.23
CA ILE A 145 16.01 5.26 -3.60
C ILE A 145 14.62 5.40 -4.22
N GLN A 146 13.55 5.14 -3.46
CA GLN A 146 12.19 5.33 -3.95
C GLN A 146 11.87 6.80 -4.26
N TYR A 147 12.41 7.73 -3.48
CA TYR A 147 12.21 9.16 -3.68
C TYR A 147 12.93 9.66 -4.94
N ASP A 148 14.16 9.22 -5.18
CA ASP A 148 14.95 9.58 -6.37
C ASP A 148 14.35 8.99 -7.66
N TRP A 149 13.70 7.83 -7.55
CA TRP A 149 12.89 7.25 -8.65
C TRP A 149 11.53 7.91 -8.86
N LYS A 150 11.17 8.93 -8.08
CA LYS A 150 9.87 9.60 -8.22
C LYS A 150 9.94 10.61 -9.37
N ASP A 151 9.40 10.16 -10.49
CA ASP A 151 9.18 10.85 -11.76
C ASP A 151 8.97 12.39 -11.61
N GLU A 152 9.91 13.19 -12.12
CA GLU A 152 9.89 14.67 -12.14
C GLU A 152 8.58 15.21 -12.75
N THR A 153 7.96 14.42 -13.63
CA THR A 153 6.68 14.70 -14.26
C THR A 153 5.58 14.99 -13.22
N LYS A 154 5.45 14.20 -12.16
CA LYS A 154 4.36 14.36 -11.17
C LYS A 154 4.42 15.70 -10.46
N GLN A 155 5.62 16.19 -10.15
CA GLN A 155 5.79 17.49 -9.49
C GLN A 155 5.42 18.63 -10.44
N ALA A 156 5.81 18.54 -11.71
CA ALA A 156 5.44 19.52 -12.72
C ALA A 156 3.93 19.60 -12.94
N TYR A 157 3.22 18.46 -13.00
CA TYR A 157 1.75 18.45 -13.06
C TYR A 157 1.10 19.08 -11.82
N GLN A 158 1.61 18.77 -10.62
CA GLN A 158 1.10 19.38 -9.39
C GLN A 158 1.26 20.90 -9.39
N GLN A 159 2.40 21.40 -9.87
CA GLN A 159 2.66 22.83 -9.98
C GLN A 159 1.77 23.49 -11.04
N TRP A 160 1.58 22.84 -12.19
CA TRP A 160 0.72 23.33 -13.28
C TRP A 160 -0.75 23.48 -12.86
N MET A 161 -1.24 22.56 -12.01
CA MET A 161 -2.60 22.59 -11.46
C MET A 161 -2.75 23.44 -10.19
N SER A 162 -1.67 23.82 -9.53
CA SER A 162 -1.73 24.47 -8.22
C SER A 162 -2.38 25.85 -8.29
N TYR A 163 -3.20 26.17 -7.29
CA TYR A 163 -3.77 27.49 -7.06
C TYR A 163 -4.04 27.68 -5.56
N GLN A 164 -4.16 28.93 -5.11
CA GLN A 164 -4.37 29.24 -3.70
C GLN A 164 -5.84 29.58 -3.39
N ASN A 165 -6.42 30.50 -4.17
CA ASN A 165 -7.76 31.02 -3.89
C ASN A 165 -8.76 30.64 -4.98
N ASN A 166 -8.36 30.75 -6.25
CA ASN A 166 -9.26 30.52 -7.38
C ASN A 166 -8.58 29.70 -8.47
N ILE A 167 -9.28 28.70 -9.01
CA ILE A 167 -8.80 27.87 -10.11
C ILE A 167 -8.40 28.68 -11.34
N VAL A 168 -9.01 29.85 -11.57
CA VAL A 168 -8.67 30.73 -12.70
C VAL A 168 -7.24 31.28 -12.61
N GLU A 169 -6.67 31.32 -11.40
CA GLU A 169 -5.27 31.72 -11.17
C GLU A 169 -4.28 30.61 -11.55
N SER A 170 -4.73 29.36 -11.65
CA SER A 170 -3.87 28.23 -12.02
C SER A 170 -3.32 28.37 -13.44
N GLN A 171 -2.10 27.90 -13.65
CA GLN A 171 -1.47 27.93 -14.97
C GLN A 171 -2.30 27.13 -15.98
N ILE A 172 -2.83 25.97 -15.59
CA ILE A 172 -3.70 25.17 -16.43
C ILE A 172 -4.98 25.92 -16.88
N ALA A 173 -5.60 26.71 -16.01
CA ALA A 173 -6.79 27.48 -16.39
C ALA A 173 -6.45 28.57 -17.41
N GLN A 174 -5.29 29.22 -17.27
CA GLN A 174 -4.81 30.23 -18.22
C GLN A 174 -4.50 29.62 -19.59
N ASP A 175 -3.78 28.49 -19.60
CA ASP A 175 -3.43 27.77 -20.83
C ASP A 175 -4.68 27.28 -21.56
N LEU A 176 -5.66 26.74 -20.81
CA LEU A 176 -6.96 26.33 -21.36
C LEU A 176 -7.77 27.51 -21.89
N GLN A 177 -7.67 28.69 -21.29
CA GLN A 177 -8.38 29.88 -21.78
C GLN A 177 -7.81 30.36 -23.11
N GLN A 178 -6.48 30.35 -23.25
CA GLN A 178 -5.78 30.75 -24.48
C GLN A 178 -5.96 29.74 -25.62
N ALA A 179 -6.24 28.48 -25.30
CA ALA A 179 -6.47 27.45 -26.30
C ALA A 179 -7.88 27.51 -26.92
N GLU A 180 -7.94 27.26 -28.23
CA GLU A 180 -9.18 27.12 -29.02
C GLU A 180 -9.85 25.76 -28.79
N ILE A 181 -10.24 25.51 -27.54
CA ILE A 181 -10.88 24.26 -27.09
C ILE A 181 -12.36 24.54 -26.73
N SER A 182 -13.22 23.53 -26.86
CA SER A 182 -14.63 23.68 -26.50
C SER A 182 -14.82 24.00 -25.01
N SER A 183 -15.89 24.72 -24.68
CA SER A 183 -16.23 25.01 -23.27
C SER A 183 -16.45 23.74 -22.44
N THR A 184 -17.00 22.68 -23.06
CA THR A 184 -17.24 21.38 -22.42
C THR A 184 -15.94 20.67 -22.07
N GLU A 185 -14.94 20.65 -22.96
CA GLU A 185 -13.62 20.07 -22.67
C GLU A 185 -12.89 20.88 -21.59
N LYS A 186 -12.97 22.22 -21.60
CA LYS A 186 -12.42 23.06 -20.53
C LYS A 186 -13.07 22.74 -19.18
N ALA A 187 -14.40 22.62 -19.15
CA ALA A 187 -15.14 22.24 -17.93
C ALA A 187 -14.74 20.85 -17.42
N TYR A 188 -14.49 19.88 -18.31
CA TYR A 188 -14.03 18.54 -17.95
C TYR A 188 -12.68 18.56 -17.23
N VAL A 189 -11.72 19.33 -17.74
CA VAL A 189 -10.39 19.43 -17.14
C VAL A 189 -10.43 20.22 -15.83
N LEU A 190 -11.14 21.36 -15.81
CA LEU A 190 -11.23 22.20 -14.60
C LEU A 190 -12.00 21.52 -13.46
N ALA A 191 -13.02 20.72 -13.76
CA ALA A 191 -13.72 19.92 -12.75
C ALA A 191 -12.76 18.93 -12.06
N GLN A 192 -11.89 18.27 -12.84
CA GLN A 192 -10.90 17.35 -12.30
C GLN A 192 -9.84 18.07 -11.47
N VAL A 193 -9.30 19.21 -11.96
CA VAL A 193 -8.33 20.03 -11.21
C VAL A 193 -8.90 20.47 -9.86
N ALA A 194 -10.15 20.93 -9.82
CA ALA A 194 -10.82 21.32 -8.59
C ALA A 194 -10.98 20.15 -7.60
N LEU A 195 -11.23 18.93 -8.10
CA LEU A 195 -11.31 17.71 -7.27
C LEU A 195 -9.93 17.20 -6.81
N LEU A 196 -8.88 17.44 -7.59
CA LEU A 196 -7.48 17.09 -7.27
C LEU A 196 -6.82 18.07 -6.30
N HIS A 197 -7.34 19.28 -6.17
CA HIS A 197 -6.87 20.27 -5.21
C HIS A 197 -6.95 19.76 -3.76
N GLN A 198 -6.02 20.16 -2.89
CA GLN A 198 -6.02 19.79 -1.47
C GLN A 198 -6.19 21.04 -0.58
N PRO A 199 -7.33 21.19 0.14
CA PRO A 199 -8.51 20.32 0.15
C PRO A 199 -9.35 20.44 -1.13
N ALA A 200 -10.10 19.38 -1.47
CA ALA A 200 -10.90 19.34 -2.70
C ALA A 200 -11.89 20.51 -2.78
N ASP A 201 -11.83 21.29 -3.85
CA ASP A 201 -12.71 22.43 -4.09
C ASP A 201 -14.03 21.97 -4.71
N ARG A 202 -14.89 21.40 -3.86
CA ARG A 202 -16.19 20.87 -4.27
C ARG A 202 -17.12 21.93 -4.86
N LYS A 203 -16.97 23.21 -4.48
CA LYS A 203 -17.84 24.28 -5.00
C LYS A 203 -17.55 24.52 -6.46
N THR A 204 -16.28 24.74 -6.79
CA THR A 204 -15.83 24.97 -8.16
C THR A 204 -16.03 23.73 -9.02
N ALA A 205 -15.72 22.54 -8.50
CA ALA A 205 -15.95 21.28 -9.18
C ALA A 205 -17.43 21.06 -9.53
N ASN A 206 -18.36 21.40 -8.63
CA ASN A 206 -19.80 21.28 -8.87
C ASN A 206 -20.28 22.22 -9.99
N VAL A 207 -19.74 23.44 -10.09
CA VAL A 207 -20.08 24.38 -11.18
C VAL A 207 -19.73 23.78 -12.54
N TYR A 208 -18.49 23.33 -12.71
CA TYR A 208 -18.05 22.73 -13.99
C TYR A 208 -18.73 21.38 -14.26
N MET A 209 -19.01 20.59 -13.24
CA MET A 209 -19.74 19.34 -13.39
C MET A 209 -21.18 19.55 -13.87
N ASN A 210 -21.89 20.56 -13.35
CA ASN A 210 -23.22 20.89 -13.86
C ASN A 210 -23.17 21.31 -15.34
N GLN A 211 -22.15 22.05 -15.76
CA GLN A 211 -21.95 22.39 -17.17
C GLN A 211 -21.77 21.13 -18.05
N LEU A 212 -21.05 20.11 -17.55
CA LEU A 212 -20.91 18.83 -18.26
C LEU A 212 -22.23 18.06 -18.34
N ILE A 213 -22.98 18.01 -17.23
CA ILE A 213 -24.30 17.36 -17.17
C ILE A 213 -25.26 18.04 -18.15
N ASP A 214 -25.28 19.36 -18.19
CA ASP A 214 -26.14 20.13 -19.08
C ASP A 214 -25.71 19.99 -20.54
N ALA A 215 -24.40 19.96 -20.82
CA ALA A 215 -23.87 19.71 -22.16
C ALA A 215 -24.26 18.31 -22.68
N GLU A 216 -24.21 17.27 -21.83
CA GLU A 216 -24.65 15.93 -22.21
C GLU A 216 -26.16 15.86 -22.46
N LYS A 217 -26.96 16.55 -21.64
CA LYS A 217 -28.43 16.60 -21.82
C LYS A 217 -28.85 17.33 -23.08
N ASN A 218 -28.19 18.45 -23.38
CA ASN A 218 -28.55 19.30 -24.50
C ASN A 218 -28.06 18.72 -25.84
N ASP A 219 -26.82 18.22 -25.91
CA ASP A 219 -26.22 17.68 -27.13
C ASP A 219 -25.46 16.34 -26.90
N PRO A 220 -26.18 15.22 -26.69
CA PRO A 220 -25.57 13.92 -26.41
C PRO A 220 -24.60 13.42 -27.50
N LEU A 221 -24.90 13.75 -28.77
CA LEU A 221 -24.07 13.34 -29.92
C LEU A 221 -22.74 14.10 -29.97
N LEU A 222 -22.73 15.38 -29.60
CA LEU A 222 -21.50 16.16 -29.52
C LEU A 222 -20.69 15.74 -28.30
N PHE A 223 -21.35 15.47 -27.18
CA PHE A 223 -20.70 15.01 -25.96
C PHE A 223 -19.89 13.72 -26.17
N LYS A 224 -20.43 12.78 -26.95
CA LYS A 224 -19.71 11.55 -27.33
C LYS A 224 -18.48 11.79 -28.21
N LYS A 225 -18.41 12.89 -28.98
CA LYS A 225 -17.26 13.20 -29.84
C LYS A 225 -16.02 13.66 -29.07
N TYR A 226 -16.20 14.13 -27.83
CA TYR A 226 -15.09 14.57 -26.98
C TYR A 226 -14.33 13.39 -26.35
N ASP A 227 -14.84 12.16 -26.47
CA ASP A 227 -14.21 10.93 -26.01
C ASP A 227 -13.79 10.98 -24.52
N PHE A 228 -14.64 11.59 -23.69
CA PHE A 228 -14.41 11.64 -22.24
C PHE A 228 -14.48 10.24 -21.64
N LYS A 229 -13.54 9.93 -20.74
CA LYS A 229 -13.56 8.68 -19.99
C LYS A 229 -14.79 8.63 -19.08
N ALA A 230 -15.66 7.65 -19.33
CA ALA A 230 -16.87 7.45 -18.54
C ALA A 230 -16.55 7.17 -17.07
N GLU A 231 -15.42 6.51 -16.80
CA GLU A 231 -14.91 6.20 -15.46
C GLU A 231 -14.60 7.47 -14.68
N GLN A 232 -13.91 8.44 -15.31
CA GLN A 232 -13.57 9.71 -14.67
C GLN A 232 -14.83 10.54 -14.39
N LEU A 233 -15.75 10.62 -15.36
CA LEU A 233 -17.05 11.28 -15.16
C LEU A 233 -17.84 10.64 -14.00
N TRP A 234 -17.84 9.30 -13.93
CA TRP A 234 -18.52 8.56 -12.88
C TRP A 234 -17.93 8.88 -11.50
N VAL A 235 -16.60 8.85 -11.36
CA VAL A 235 -15.93 9.14 -10.09
C VAL A 235 -16.19 10.57 -9.64
N MET A 236 -16.13 11.54 -10.56
CA MET A 236 -16.42 12.94 -10.22
C MET A 236 -17.87 13.11 -9.74
N GLN A 237 -18.84 12.50 -10.42
CA GLN A 237 -20.25 12.54 -10.00
C GLN A 237 -20.47 11.83 -8.66
N GLN A 238 -19.80 10.71 -8.44
CA GLN A 238 -19.88 9.97 -7.19
C GLN A 238 -19.27 10.75 -6.02
N GLN A 239 -18.16 11.47 -6.23
CA GLN A 239 -17.53 12.31 -5.21
C GLN A 239 -18.35 13.56 -4.87
N LEU A 240 -19.04 14.15 -5.85
CA LEU A 240 -19.80 15.38 -5.68
C LEU A 240 -21.25 15.14 -5.23
N TYR A 241 -21.93 14.15 -5.81
CA TYR A 241 -23.36 13.91 -5.63
C TYR A 241 -23.69 12.55 -5.01
N GLY A 242 -22.72 11.62 -4.94
CA GLY A 242 -22.94 10.27 -4.41
C GLY A 242 -23.76 9.35 -5.32
N LYS A 243 -24.02 9.76 -6.57
CA LYS A 243 -24.76 8.99 -7.58
C LYS A 243 -24.32 9.35 -8.99
N SER A 244 -24.51 8.43 -9.93
CA SER A 244 -24.47 8.73 -11.35
C SER A 244 -25.66 9.61 -11.75
N ILE A 245 -25.40 10.61 -12.60
CA ILE A 245 -26.43 11.52 -13.12
C ILE A 245 -26.55 11.40 -14.63
N THR A 246 -25.44 11.12 -15.31
CA THR A 246 -25.39 11.12 -16.77
C THR A 246 -25.63 9.74 -17.38
N ALA A 247 -26.09 9.70 -18.64
CA ALA A 247 -26.40 8.45 -19.32
C ALA A 247 -25.14 7.61 -19.56
N LEU A 248 -23.98 8.27 -19.72
CA LEU A 248 -22.67 7.60 -19.86
C LEU A 248 -22.18 6.93 -18.56
N THR A 249 -22.58 7.43 -17.38
CA THR A 249 -22.07 6.94 -16.09
C THR A 249 -23.00 5.94 -15.41
N GLN A 250 -24.29 5.94 -15.71
CA GLN A 250 -25.27 4.98 -15.15
C GLN A 250 -24.89 3.50 -15.31
N PRO A 251 -24.40 3.03 -16.47
CA PRO A 251 -23.99 1.62 -16.62
C PRO A 251 -22.82 1.22 -15.71
N LEU A 252 -22.01 2.19 -15.28
CA LEU A 252 -20.87 1.98 -14.39
C LEU A 252 -21.29 1.74 -12.93
N ASP A 253 -22.49 2.15 -12.53
CA ASP A 253 -23.02 1.85 -11.18
C ASP A 253 -23.14 0.35 -10.94
N LEU A 254 -23.51 -0.43 -11.96
CA LEU A 254 -23.57 -1.89 -11.87
C LEU A 254 -22.19 -2.49 -11.65
N ARG A 255 -21.18 -2.00 -12.37
CA ARG A 255 -19.78 -2.43 -12.20
C ARG A 255 -19.23 -2.01 -10.84
N ALA A 256 -19.53 -0.80 -10.38
CA ALA A 256 -19.16 -0.30 -9.07
C ALA A 256 -19.81 -1.11 -7.94
N GLN A 257 -21.07 -1.50 -8.10
CA GLN A 257 -21.76 -2.35 -7.14
C GLN A 257 -21.14 -3.76 -7.08
N GLN A 258 -20.74 -4.33 -8.22
CA GLN A 258 -20.00 -5.60 -8.25
C GLN A 258 -18.64 -5.47 -7.57
N ALA A 259 -17.89 -4.41 -7.86
CA ALA A 259 -16.61 -4.12 -7.22
C ALA A 259 -16.74 -3.97 -5.69
N GLU A 260 -17.78 -3.26 -5.22
CA GLU A 260 -18.07 -3.11 -3.79
C GLU A 260 -18.41 -4.46 -3.14
N ARG A 261 -19.24 -5.30 -3.77
CA ARG A 261 -19.57 -6.64 -3.24
C ARG A 261 -18.32 -7.51 -3.13
N ILE A 262 -17.49 -7.54 -4.16
CA ILE A 262 -16.24 -8.30 -4.15
C ILE A 262 -15.29 -7.73 -3.08
N SER A 263 -15.19 -6.40 -2.97
CA SER A 263 -14.40 -5.76 -1.92
C SER A 263 -14.86 -6.14 -0.52
N GLN A 264 -16.17 -6.26 -0.29
CA GLN A 264 -16.72 -6.70 1.00
C GLN A 264 -16.38 -8.17 1.28
N ILE A 265 -16.53 -9.05 0.28
CA ILE A 265 -16.19 -10.48 0.40
C ILE A 265 -14.69 -10.65 0.71
N VAL A 266 -13.82 -9.99 -0.07
CA VAL A 266 -12.36 -10.07 0.15
C VAL A 266 -12.00 -9.50 1.52
N ASN A 267 -12.66 -8.44 1.99
CA ASN A 267 -12.43 -7.89 3.32
C ASN A 267 -12.76 -8.90 4.44
N VAL A 268 -13.88 -9.61 4.32
CA VAL A 268 -14.26 -10.67 5.27
C VAL A 268 -13.24 -11.82 5.24
N ILE A 269 -12.82 -12.27 4.05
CA ILE A 269 -11.82 -13.33 3.89
C ILE A 269 -10.48 -12.91 4.52
N LEU A 270 -9.98 -11.72 4.20
CA LEU A 270 -8.73 -11.20 4.76
C LEU A 270 -8.83 -11.03 6.28
N CYS A 271 -9.96 -10.57 6.82
CA CYS A 271 -10.19 -10.51 8.26
C CYS A 271 -10.10 -11.91 8.91
N GLY A 272 -10.72 -12.91 8.29
CA GLY A 272 -10.61 -14.32 8.72
C GLY A 272 -9.16 -14.83 8.71
N ILE A 273 -8.40 -14.51 7.67
CA ILE A 273 -6.97 -14.84 7.56
C ILE A 273 -6.17 -14.15 8.68
N VAL A 274 -6.40 -12.86 8.96
CA VAL A 274 -5.73 -12.15 10.05
C VAL A 274 -5.95 -12.84 11.39
N ILE A 275 -7.20 -13.21 11.71
CA ILE A 275 -7.54 -13.91 12.95
C ILE A 275 -6.79 -15.26 13.03
N LEU A 276 -6.79 -16.02 11.93
CA LEU A 276 -6.14 -17.34 11.87
C LEU A 276 -4.62 -17.22 12.06
N VAL A 277 -3.98 -16.28 11.37
CA VAL A 277 -2.52 -16.08 11.45
C VAL A 277 -2.12 -15.51 12.82
N LEU A 278 -2.94 -14.64 13.42
CA LEU A 278 -2.74 -14.17 14.80
C LEU A 278 -2.81 -15.32 15.80
N ALA A 279 -3.80 -16.21 15.67
CA ALA A 279 -3.92 -17.39 16.52
C ALA A 279 -2.69 -18.32 16.37
N LEU A 280 -2.26 -18.58 15.13
CA LEU A 280 -1.05 -19.37 14.85
C LEU A 280 0.19 -18.73 15.48
N THR A 281 0.33 -17.41 15.34
CA THR A 281 1.46 -16.64 15.89
C THR A 281 1.46 -16.72 17.43
N ALA A 282 0.30 -16.64 18.07
CA ALA A 282 0.16 -16.80 19.52
C ALA A 282 0.55 -18.21 20.00
N ILE A 283 0.12 -19.25 19.27
CA ILE A 283 0.48 -20.65 19.57
C ILE A 283 1.99 -20.86 19.46
N LEU A 284 2.61 -20.39 18.37
CA LEU A 284 4.06 -20.49 18.17
C LEU A 284 4.85 -19.77 19.27
N TYR A 285 4.38 -18.59 19.69
CA TYR A 285 4.97 -17.86 20.80
C TYR A 285 4.86 -18.62 22.13
N MET A 286 3.68 -19.15 22.46
CA MET A 286 3.48 -19.95 23.68
C MET A 286 4.37 -21.19 23.69
N LEU A 287 4.45 -21.93 22.57
CA LEU A 287 5.32 -23.10 22.44
C LEU A 287 6.80 -22.73 22.62
N ALA A 288 7.26 -21.66 21.98
CA ALA A 288 8.63 -21.17 22.13
C ALA A 288 8.93 -20.76 23.59
N LYS A 289 8.00 -20.09 24.27
CA LYS A 289 8.10 -19.70 25.69
C LYS A 289 8.15 -20.92 26.60
N HIS A 290 7.29 -21.92 26.36
CA HIS A 290 7.24 -23.14 27.15
C HIS A 290 8.56 -23.93 27.05
N LEU A 291 9.10 -24.08 25.82
CA LEU A 291 10.38 -24.74 25.60
C LEU A 291 11.55 -23.97 26.23
N LYS A 292 11.55 -22.64 26.15
CA LYS A 292 12.54 -21.78 26.82
C LYS A 292 12.51 -21.98 28.34
N ASN A 293 11.32 -21.97 28.95
CA ASN A 293 11.15 -22.17 30.38
C ASN A 293 11.55 -23.58 30.84
N ARG A 294 11.26 -24.61 30.02
CA ARG A 294 11.70 -25.98 30.31
C ARG A 294 13.22 -26.11 30.23
N ARG A 295 13.85 -25.53 29.21
CA ARG A 295 15.32 -25.52 29.07
C ARG A 295 15.98 -24.83 30.26
N ASN A 296 15.49 -23.66 30.67
CA ASN A 296 16.05 -22.93 31.82
C ASN A 296 15.95 -23.75 33.11
N ARG A 297 14.81 -24.41 33.36
CA ARG A 297 14.63 -25.29 34.54
C ARG A 297 15.58 -26.49 34.56
N ILE A 298 15.83 -27.11 33.39
CA ILE A 298 16.75 -28.25 33.30
C ILE A 298 18.21 -27.79 33.47
N SER A 299 18.58 -26.65 32.88
CA SER A 299 19.91 -26.05 33.02
C SER A 299 20.24 -25.69 34.48
N GLN A 300 19.29 -25.08 35.20
CA GLN A 300 19.49 -24.71 36.61
C GLN A 300 19.66 -25.92 37.54
N LYS A 301 19.09 -27.07 37.20
CA LYS A 301 19.24 -28.33 37.94
C LYS A 301 20.53 -29.10 37.59
N LEU A 302 21.28 -28.63 36.60
CA LEU A 302 22.55 -29.19 36.15
C LEU A 302 23.75 -28.40 36.70
N GLU A 303 23.55 -27.11 37.00
CA GLU A 303 24.56 -26.23 37.60
C GLU A 303 24.61 -26.29 39.14
N TYR A 304 23.60 -26.93 39.77
CA TYR A 304 23.53 -27.26 41.20
C TYR A 304 23.61 -28.78 41.38
#